data_AF-A0A5M3PZT5-F1
#
_entry.id   AF-A0A5M3PZT5-F1
#
_cell.length_a   1.000
_cell.length_b   1.000
_cell.length_c   1.000
_cell.angle_alpha   90.00
_cell.angle_beta   90.00
_cell.angle_gamma   90.00
#
_symmetry.space_group_name_H-M   'P 1'
#
loop_
_entity.id
_entity.type
_entity.pdbx_description
1 polymer ?
#
loop_
_entity_poly.entity_id
_entity_poly.type
_entity_poly.pdbx_seq_one_letter_code
_entity_poly.pdbx_strand_id
1 'polypeptide(L)'
;MSEDPLKTLSDLASDAHARIQAAHQHINPVVEVRRGMRDAGIPADVMTIDCLRTRRRITLILHDEQPGVLLYQFVTIEDEVGNDFQQMALGDMTTTKLFEWIQDYFG
;
A
#
# COMPACT_ATOMS: atom_id res chain seq x y z
N MET A 1 -14.59 -0.97 -19.80
CA MET A 1 -14.78 -0.81 -18.34
C MET A 1 -13.42 -0.42 -17.80
N SER A 2 -13.21 0.85 -17.46
CA SER A 2 -11.93 1.30 -16.90
C SER A 2 -11.84 0.79 -15.48
N GLU A 3 -11.18 -0.35 -15.28
CA GLU A 3 -10.86 -0.85 -13.94
C GLU A 3 -9.97 0.20 -13.28
N ASP A 4 -10.50 0.84 -12.24
CA ASP A 4 -9.78 1.81 -11.43
C ASP A 4 -8.59 1.08 -10.77
N PRO A 5 -7.33 1.35 -11.14
CA PRO A 5 -6.16 0.66 -10.61
C PRO A 5 -6.11 0.70 -9.07
N LEU A 6 -6.64 1.76 -8.49
CA LEU A 6 -6.76 1.88 -7.05
C LEU A 6 -7.80 0.93 -6.46
N LYS A 7 -8.91 0.70 -7.16
CA LYS A 7 -9.90 -0.29 -6.73
C LYS A 7 -9.26 -1.68 -6.68
N THR A 8 -8.50 -2.05 -7.72
CA THR A 8 -7.74 -3.30 -7.72
C THR A 8 -6.80 -3.39 -6.53
N LEU A 9 -5.98 -2.36 -6.27
CA LEU A 9 -5.13 -2.35 -5.08
C LEU A 9 -5.92 -2.45 -3.77
N SER A 10 -7.05 -1.76 -3.67
CA SER A 10 -7.87 -1.75 -2.46
C SER A 10 -8.47 -3.12 -2.18
N ASP A 11 -8.90 -3.83 -3.22
CA ASP A 11 -9.41 -5.19 -3.12
C ASP A 11 -8.27 -6.14 -2.68
N LEU A 12 -7.09 -6.04 -3.30
CA LEU A 12 -5.90 -6.82 -2.93
C LEU A 12 -5.47 -6.58 -1.48
N ALA A 13 -5.46 -5.32 -1.03
CA ALA A 13 -5.07 -4.93 0.31
C ALA A 13 -6.08 -5.43 1.36
N SER A 14 -7.38 -5.38 1.03
CA SER A 14 -8.45 -5.90 1.89
C SER A 14 -8.33 -7.41 2.10
N ASP A 15 -8.05 -8.14 1.01
CA ASP A 15 -7.82 -9.59 1.07
C ASP A 15 -6.55 -9.94 1.86
N ALA A 16 -5.45 -9.19 1.66
CA ALA A 16 -4.20 -9.40 2.38
C ALA A 16 -4.38 -9.11 3.87
N HIS A 17 -5.08 -8.02 4.21
CA HIS A 17 -5.45 -7.68 5.57
C HIS A 17 -6.26 -8.80 6.24
N ALA A 18 -7.29 -9.32 5.58
CA ALA A 18 -8.11 -10.40 6.13
C ALA A 18 -7.27 -11.67 6.42
N ARG A 19 -6.33 -12.02 5.52
CA ARG A 19 -5.41 -13.14 5.71
C ARG A 19 -4.46 -12.92 6.88
N ILE A 20 -3.86 -11.73 6.99
CA ILE A 20 -2.96 -11.38 8.09
C ILE A 20 -3.72 -11.35 9.41
N GLN A 21 -4.95 -10.84 9.44
CA GLN A 21 -5.74 -10.83 10.66
C GLN A 21 -6.08 -12.26 11.14
N ALA A 22 -6.29 -13.19 10.20
CA ALA A 22 -6.50 -14.60 10.51
C ALA A 22 -5.22 -15.34 10.96
N ALA A 23 -4.08 -15.06 10.32
CA ALA A 23 -2.80 -15.74 10.60
C ALA A 23 -2.01 -15.11 11.77
N HIS A 24 -2.06 -13.79 11.90
CA HIS A 24 -1.22 -12.97 12.77
C HIS A 24 -2.03 -11.88 13.46
N GLN A 25 -2.90 -12.26 14.41
CA GLN A 25 -3.73 -11.33 15.19
C GLN A 25 -2.94 -10.20 15.88
N HIS A 26 -1.63 -10.39 16.07
CA HIS A 26 -0.76 -9.41 16.70
C HIS A 26 -0.31 -8.28 15.74
N ILE A 27 -0.19 -8.53 14.43
CA ILE A 27 0.28 -7.49 13.49
C ILE A 27 -0.75 -6.36 13.38
N ASN A 28 -2.04 -6.70 13.25
CA ASN A 28 -3.16 -5.76 13.12
C ASN A 28 -2.85 -4.55 12.20
N PRO A 29 -2.59 -4.80 10.90
CA PRO A 29 -2.25 -3.75 9.96
C PRO A 29 -3.48 -2.86 9.69
N VAL A 30 -3.28 -1.56 9.54
CA VAL A 30 -4.31 -0.56 9.24
C VAL A 30 -4.08 -0.07 7.81
N VAL A 31 -5.01 -0.37 6.91
CA VAL A 31 -4.96 0.09 5.52
C VAL A 31 -5.72 1.41 5.41
N GLU A 32 -5.04 2.48 4.98
CA GLU A 32 -5.62 3.78 4.68
C GLU A 32 -5.47 4.08 3.18
N VAL A 33 -6.55 4.56 2.56
CA VAL A 33 -6.56 4.91 1.13
C VAL A 33 -6.89 6.38 1.00
N ARG A 34 -5.99 7.15 0.38
CA ARG A 34 -6.14 8.57 0.11
C ARG A 34 -6.26 8.81 -1.39
N ARG A 35 -7.50 9.09 -1.80
CA ARG A 35 -7.86 9.56 -3.15
C ARG A 35 -7.80 11.10 -3.29
N GLY A 36 -7.71 11.80 -2.16
CA GLY A 36 -7.81 13.27 -2.09
C GLY A 36 -6.65 14.05 -2.69
N MET A 37 -5.60 13.37 -3.18
CA MET A 37 -4.52 14.02 -3.94
C MET A 37 -5.04 14.61 -5.25
N ARG A 38 -6.05 13.98 -5.87
CA ARG A 38 -6.75 14.54 -7.04
C ARG A 38 -7.48 15.85 -6.73
N ASP A 39 -8.08 15.96 -5.55
CA ASP A 39 -8.73 17.20 -5.10
C ASP A 39 -7.70 18.32 -4.84
N ALA A 40 -6.45 17.95 -4.54
CA ALA A 40 -5.31 18.85 -4.42
C ALA A 40 -4.57 19.11 -5.74
N GLY A 41 -5.07 18.60 -6.87
CA GLY A 41 -4.49 18.80 -8.21
C GLY A 41 -3.31 17.89 -8.54
N ILE A 42 -3.03 16.87 -7.73
CA ILE A 42 -2.01 15.85 -7.99
C ILE A 42 -2.70 14.59 -8.53
N PRO A 43 -2.47 14.21 -9.79
CA PRO A 43 -3.14 13.06 -10.42
C PRO A 43 -2.44 11.76 -9.98
N ALA A 44 -2.57 11.44 -8.69
CA ALA A 44 -2.00 10.24 -8.08
C ALA A 44 -2.91 9.75 -6.96
N ASP A 45 -2.87 8.44 -6.70
CA ASP A 45 -3.52 7.80 -5.57
C ASP A 45 -2.48 7.30 -4.59
N VAL A 46 -2.74 7.47 -3.30
CA VAL A 46 -1.84 7.01 -2.24
C VAL A 46 -2.59 6.03 -1.35
N MET A 47 -1.96 4.89 -1.06
CA MET A 47 -2.43 3.91 -0.10
C MET A 47 -1.31 3.66 0.91
N THR A 48 -1.63 3.69 2.19
CA THR A 48 -0.68 3.41 3.26
C THR A 48 -1.15 2.23 4.09
N ILE A 49 -0.23 1.38 4.51
CA ILE A 49 -0.49 0.24 5.37
C ILE A 49 0.36 0.41 6.62
N ASP A 50 -0.29 0.65 7.75
CA ASP A 50 0.35 1.02 9.00
C ASP A 50 0.20 -0.08 10.03
N CYS A 51 1.29 -0.50 10.63
CA CYS A 51 1.25 -1.35 11.82
C CYS A 51 1.54 -0.49 13.04
N LEU A 52 0.49 -0.15 13.80
CA LEU A 52 0.62 0.65 15.03
C LEU A 52 1.48 -0.05 16.09
N ARG A 53 1.56 -1.39 16.06
CA ARG A 53 2.36 -2.18 17.00
C ARG A 53 3.86 -2.04 16.74
N THR A 54 4.29 -2.19 15.50
CA THR A 54 5.71 -2.09 15.13
C THR A 54 6.13 -0.69 14.75
N ARG A 55 5.19 0.26 14.70
CA ARG A 55 5.38 1.64 14.22
C ARG A 55 5.94 1.68 12.80
N ARG A 56 5.58 0.71 11.97
CA ARG A 56 6.04 0.59 10.57
C ARG A 56 4.91 0.96 9.61
N ARG A 57 5.27 1.52 8.46
CA ARG A 57 4.35 1.96 7.41
C ARG A 57 4.86 1.53 6.04
N ILE A 58 3.97 1.01 5.22
CA ILE A 58 4.20 0.73 3.80
C ILE A 58 3.38 1.75 3.02
N THR A 59 4.05 2.62 2.28
CA THR A 59 3.39 3.60 1.41
C THR A 59 3.40 3.07 -0.01
N LEU A 60 2.26 3.17 -0.69
CA LEU A 60 2.01 2.75 -2.06
C LEU A 60 1.44 3.95 -2.81
N ILE A 61 2.03 4.30 -3.96
CA ILE A 61 1.60 5.46 -4.77
C ILE A 61 1.40 4.99 -6.20
N LEU A 62 0.24 5.31 -6.75
CA LEU A 62 -0.09 5.15 -8.17
C LEU A 62 -0.14 6.52 -8.82
N HIS A 63 0.62 6.73 -9.89
CA HIS A 63 0.53 7.95 -10.70
C HIS A 63 -0.38 7.71 -11.90
N ASP A 64 -1.33 8.63 -12.14
CA ASP A 64 -2.20 8.56 -13.31
C ASP A 64 -1.41 8.79 -14.62
N GLU A 65 -0.29 9.53 -14.55
CA GLU A 65 0.62 9.77 -15.68
C GLU A 65 1.45 8.53 -16.06
N GLN A 66 1.60 7.57 -15.14
CA GLN A 66 2.34 6.32 -15.36
C GLN A 66 1.44 5.12 -15.06
N PRO A 67 0.41 4.89 -15.90
CA PRO A 67 -0.52 3.80 -15.69
C PRO A 67 0.24 2.47 -15.71
N GLY A 68 0.05 1.67 -14.65
CA GLY A 68 0.70 0.39 -14.50
C GLY A 68 2.04 0.43 -13.75
N VAL A 69 2.48 1.59 -13.24
CA VAL A 69 3.61 1.69 -12.31
C VAL A 69 3.09 1.92 -10.90
N LEU A 70 3.56 1.09 -9.98
CA LEU A 70 3.33 1.22 -8.54
C LEU A 70 4.63 1.65 -7.87
N LEU A 71 4.63 2.84 -7.30
CA LEU A 71 5.68 3.28 -6.40
C LEU A 71 5.38 2.76 -5.00
N TYR A 72 6.41 2.33 -4.29
CA TYR A 72 6.26 1.86 -2.92
C TYR A 72 7.48 2.20 -2.08
N GLN A 73 7.26 2.37 -0.78
CA GLN A 73 8.32 2.65 0.17
C GLN A 73 7.99 2.04 1.52
N PHE A 74 9.01 1.50 2.16
CA PHE A 74 8.96 0.98 3.51
C PHE A 74 9.58 2.00 4.45
N VAL A 75 8.77 2.60 5.32
CA VAL A 75 9.20 3.60 6.30
C VAL A 75 8.66 3.24 7.68
N THR A 76 9.05 3.99 8.70
CA THR A 76 8.35 3.95 9.99
C THR A 76 7.26 5.03 10.03
N ILE A 77 6.31 4.91 10.96
CA ILE A 77 5.26 5.93 11.17
C ILE A 77 5.89 7.24 11.69
N GLU A 78 7.08 7.18 12.27
CA GLU A 78 7.84 8.34 12.74
C GLU A 78 8.72 8.96 11.67
N ASP A 79 9.17 8.17 10.68
CA ASP A 79 10.00 8.67 9.59
C ASP A 79 9.16 9.45 8.57
N GLU A 80 9.73 10.55 8.09
CA GLU A 80 9.21 11.21 6.91
C GLU A 80 9.44 10.31 5.69
N VAL A 81 8.41 10.24 4.84
CA VAL A 81 8.47 9.54 3.54
C VAL A 81 9.61 10.16 2.73
N GLY A 82 10.70 9.42 2.55
CA GLY A 82 11.88 9.89 1.83
C GLY A 82 11.67 9.95 0.32
N ASN A 83 12.62 10.50 -0.43
CA ASN A 83 12.55 10.53 -1.90
C ASN A 83 12.90 9.19 -2.58
N ASP A 84 13.36 8.19 -1.81
CA ASP A 84 13.79 6.90 -2.34
C ASP A 84 12.60 5.93 -2.46
N PHE A 85 11.69 6.21 -3.39
CA PHE A 85 10.63 5.27 -3.73
C PHE A 85 11.16 4.17 -4.63
N GLN A 86 10.80 2.93 -4.33
CA GLN A 86 10.97 1.83 -5.26
C GLN A 86 9.78 1.79 -6.22
N GLN A 87 10.01 1.30 -7.43
CA GLN A 87 8.98 1.19 -8.47
C GLN A 87 8.86 -0.25 -8.95
N MET A 88 7.64 -0.70 -9.17
CA MET A 88 7.36 -1.98 -9.81
C MET A 88 6.15 -1.89 -10.74
N ALA A 89 5.96 -2.89 -11.59
CA ALA A 89 4.73 -2.95 -12.38
C ALA A 89 3.55 -3.25 -11.44
N LEU A 90 2.44 -2.54 -11.61
CA LEU A 90 1.21 -2.81 -10.88
C LEU A 90 0.72 -4.24 -11.11
N GLY A 91 0.94 -4.80 -12.30
CA GLY A 91 0.62 -6.20 -12.60
C GLY A 91 1.43 -7.21 -11.78
N ASP A 92 2.59 -6.81 -11.24
CA ASP A 92 3.38 -7.64 -10.33
C ASP A 92 2.88 -7.59 -8.88
N MET A 93 1.98 -6.66 -8.56
CA MET A 93 1.39 -6.52 -7.23
C MET A 93 0.24 -7.52 -7.08
N THR A 94 0.32 -8.36 -6.07
CA THR A 94 -0.68 -9.39 -5.76
C THR A 94 -0.97 -9.42 -4.27
N THR A 95 -2.11 -9.99 -3.89
CA THR A 95 -2.47 -10.22 -2.48
C THR A 95 -1.38 -10.99 -1.74
N THR A 96 -0.74 -11.96 -2.41
CA THR A 96 0.35 -12.76 -1.84
C THR A 96 1.57 -11.90 -1.53
N LYS A 97 2.02 -11.05 -2.46
CA LYS A 97 3.12 -10.13 -2.19
C LYS A 97 2.81 -9.15 -1.07
N LEU A 98 1.61 -8.56 -1.06
CA LEU A 98 1.16 -7.68 0.01
C LEU A 98 1.18 -8.41 1.36
N PHE A 99 0.69 -9.64 1.41
CA PHE A 99 0.74 -10.48 2.60
C PHE A 99 2.18 -10.75 3.05
N GLU A 100 3.07 -11.15 2.14
CA GLU A 100 4.49 -11.38 2.43
C GLU A 100 5.16 -10.12 2.95
N TRP A 101 4.91 -8.96 2.34
CA TRP A 101 5.44 -7.68 2.81
C TRP A 101 4.97 -7.35 4.22
N ILE A 102 3.68 -7.49 4.50
CA ILE A 102 3.12 -7.23 5.82
C ILE A 102 3.71 -8.22 6.84
N GLN A 103 3.87 -9.49 6.49
CA GLN A 103 4.44 -10.50 7.38
C GLN A 103 5.93 -10.27 7.63
N ASP A 104 6.73 -10.07 6.59
CA ASP A 104 8.19 -9.94 6.69
C ASP A 104 8.58 -8.57 7.26
N TYR A 105 7.80 -7.52 6.95
CA TYR A 105 8.07 -6.17 7.43
C TYR A 105 7.39 -5.86 8.76
N PHE A 106 6.34 -6.55 9.20
CA PHE A 106 5.73 -6.28 10.52
C PHE A 106 5.78 -7.45 11.52
N GLY A 107 6.10 -8.67 11.10
CA GLY A 107 6.38 -9.81 11.98
C GLY A 107 7.74 -9.71 12.65
#